data_AF-A0A521YBQ4-F1
#
_entry.id   AF-A0A521YBQ4-F1
#
_cell.length_a   1.000
_cell.length_b   1.000
_cell.length_c   1.000
_cell.angle_alpha   90.00
_cell.angle_beta   90.00
_cell.angle_gamma   90.00
#
_symmetry.space_group_name_H-M   'P 1'
#
loop_
_entity.id
_entity.type
_entity.pdbx_description
1 polymer ?
#
loop_
_entity_poly.entity_id
_entity_poly.type
_entity_poly.pdbx_seq_one_letter_code
_entity_poly.pdbx_strand_id
1 'polypeptide(L)'
;MKATIRWLGRQNYLRCWQAMQQFTDARHEDTVDEFWLLEHDPVFTQGQNGKAEHVLAAGPIPVIQTDRGGQVTYHGPGQLMIYT
;
A
#
# COMPACT_ATOMS: atom_id res chain seq x y z
N MET A 1 -20.72 -11.45 -9.55
CA MET A 1 -19.62 -11.06 -8.63
C MET A 1 -20.01 -9.73 -8.00
N LYS A 2 -20.04 -9.64 -6.67
CA LYS A 2 -20.26 -8.40 -5.92
C LYS A 2 -18.92 -8.01 -5.31
N ALA A 3 -18.57 -6.73 -5.34
CA ALA A 3 -17.41 -6.20 -4.64
C ALA A 3 -17.84 -4.96 -3.84
N THR A 4 -17.16 -4.71 -2.73
CA THR A 4 -17.40 -3.56 -1.86
C THR A 4 -16.34 -2.50 -2.12
N ILE A 5 -16.75 -1.23 -2.23
CA ILE A 5 -15.82 -0.10 -2.31
C ILE A 5 -15.65 0.46 -0.90
N ARG A 6 -14.41 0.49 -0.40
CA ARG A 6 -14.03 1.11 0.86
C ARG A 6 -13.29 2.41 0.62
N TRP A 7 -13.88 3.53 1.03
CA TRP A 7 -13.19 4.81 1.08
C TRP A 7 -12.56 4.98 2.47
N LEU A 8 -11.24 4.87 2.55
CA LEU A 8 -10.50 4.89 3.82
C LEU A 8 -9.89 6.26 4.13
N GLY A 9 -9.88 7.20 3.17
CA GLY A 9 -9.26 8.52 3.34
C GLY A 9 -7.74 8.43 3.45
N ARG A 10 -7.12 9.27 4.29
CA ARG A 10 -5.66 9.24 4.47
C ARG A 10 -5.25 8.16 5.47
N GLN A 11 -4.30 7.31 5.08
CA GLN A 11 -3.87 6.15 5.85
C GLN A 11 -2.35 6.09 6.01
N ASN A 12 -1.88 5.63 7.17
CA ASN A 12 -0.49 5.24 7.34
C ASN A 12 -0.19 3.99 6.49
N TYR A 13 0.92 4.00 5.75
CA TYR A 13 1.25 2.90 4.83
C TYR A 13 1.37 1.55 5.53
N LEU A 14 2.16 1.45 6.60
CA LEU A 14 2.43 0.18 7.27
C LEU A 14 1.15 -0.43 7.85
N ARG A 15 0.31 0.39 8.49
CA ARG A 15 -0.97 -0.07 9.04
C ARG A 15 -1.93 -0.55 7.94
N CYS A 16 -2.02 0.18 6.84
CA CYS A 16 -2.87 -0.20 5.72
C CYS A 16 -2.39 -1.50 5.08
N TRP A 17 -1.09 -1.63 4.84
CA TRP A 17 -0.49 -2.84 4.29
C TRP A 17 -0.72 -4.05 5.18
N GLN A 18 -0.51 -3.92 6.49
CA GLN A 18 -0.81 -5.00 7.45
C GLN A 18 -2.29 -5.38 7.48
N ALA A 19 -3.20 -4.40 7.38
CA ALA A 19 -4.63 -4.66 7.29
C ALA A 19 -5.01 -5.38 5.99
N MET A 20 -4.38 -5.04 4.87
CA MET A 20 -4.58 -5.77 3.60
C MET A 20 -4.06 -7.20 3.68
N GLN A 21 -2.89 -7.42 4.28
CA GLN A 21 -2.34 -8.76 4.50
C GLN A 21 -3.29 -9.59 5.36
N GLN A 22 -3.73 -9.05 6.51
CA GLN A 22 -4.70 -9.71 7.39
C GLN A 22 -6.02 -10.00 6.70
N PHE A 23 -6.55 -9.05 5.92
CA PHE A 23 -7.76 -9.26 5.13
C PHE A 23 -7.58 -10.43 4.16
N THR A 24 -6.45 -10.46 3.45
CA THR A 24 -6.11 -11.49 2.45
C THR A 24 -5.92 -12.86 3.07
N ASP A 25 -5.21 -12.94 4.20
CA ASP A 25 -4.93 -14.19 4.92
C ASP A 25 -6.20 -14.80 5.54
N ALA A 26 -7.18 -13.95 5.91
CA ALA A 26 -8.44 -14.39 6.49
C ALA A 26 -9.52 -14.72 5.45
N ARG A 27 -9.26 -14.57 4.15
CA ARG A 27 -10.26 -14.81 3.10
C ARG A 27 -10.66 -16.28 3.02
N HIS A 28 -11.95 -16.50 2.79
CA HIS A 28 -12.55 -17.79 2.46
C HIS A 28 -13.54 -17.63 1.29
N GLU A 29 -14.20 -18.72 0.90
CA GLU A 29 -15.05 -18.78 -0.30
C GLU A 29 -16.19 -17.75 -0.34
N ASP A 30 -16.71 -17.35 0.82
CA ASP A 30 -17.77 -16.35 0.93
C ASP A 30 -17.25 -14.91 1.15
N THR A 31 -15.93 -14.71 1.21
CA THR A 31 -15.36 -13.36 1.41
C THR A 31 -15.54 -12.53 0.15
N VAL A 32 -16.34 -11.47 0.27
CA VAL A 32 -16.61 -10.49 -0.80
C VAL A 32 -15.32 -9.71 -1.13
N ASP A 33 -15.03 -9.53 -2.42
CA ASP A 33 -13.92 -8.70 -2.89
C ASP A 33 -14.06 -7.25 -2.44
N GLU A 34 -12.93 -6.57 -2.19
CA GLU A 34 -12.92 -5.18 -1.74
C GLU A 34 -11.96 -4.32 -2.56
N PHE A 35 -12.42 -3.14 -2.96
CA PHE A 35 -11.59 -2.08 -3.51
C PHE A 35 -11.32 -1.04 -2.43
N TRP A 36 -10.08 -0.90 -1.98
CA TRP A 36 -9.68 0.04 -0.94
C TRP A 36 -9.12 1.29 -1.60
N LEU A 37 -9.87 2.39 -1.50
CA LEU A 37 -9.51 3.70 -2.03
C LEU A 37 -9.01 4.58 -0.89
N LEU A 38 -7.81 5.14 -1.06
CA LEU A 38 -7.14 5.91 -0.01
C LEU A 38 -6.03 6.80 -0.56
N GLU A 39 -5.47 7.63 0.31
CA GLU A 39 -4.19 8.31 0.13
C GLU A 39 -3.25 7.93 1.27
N HIS A 40 -1.94 8.05 1.06
CA HIS A 40 -0.96 7.86 2.13
C HIS A 40 -0.36 9.17 2.64
N ASP A 41 0.10 9.14 3.90
CA ASP A 41 1.15 10.08 4.32
C ASP A 41 2.40 9.91 3.43
N PRO A 42 3.26 10.94 3.29
CA PRO A 42 4.50 10.82 2.50
C PRO A 42 5.30 9.58 2.88
N VAL A 43 5.58 8.71 1.91
CA VAL A 43 6.31 7.46 2.11
C VAL A 43 7.01 7.03 0.82
N PHE A 44 8.23 6.52 0.95
CA PHE A 44 8.85 5.72 -0.08
C PHE A 44 8.61 4.24 0.21
N THR A 45 8.22 3.48 -0.79
CA THR A 45 8.13 2.03 -0.68
C THR A 45 9.15 1.39 -1.59
N GLN A 46 9.84 0.36 -1.11
CA GLN A 46 10.79 -0.42 -1.88
C GLN A 46 10.19 -1.83 -2.07
N GLY A 47 9.90 -2.17 -3.32
CA GLY A 47 9.43 -3.50 -3.69
C GLY A 47 10.57 -4.52 -3.79
N GLN A 48 10.21 -5.76 -4.12
CA GLN A 48 11.15 -6.90 -4.15
C GLN A 48 12.35 -6.71 -5.11
N ASN A 49 12.19 -5.92 -6.17
CA ASN A 49 13.27 -5.64 -7.14
C ASN A 49 14.02 -4.33 -6.82
N GLY A 50 13.68 -3.67 -5.72
CA GLY A 50 14.33 -2.44 -5.28
C GLY A 50 15.61 -2.74 -4.50
N LYS A 51 16.62 -1.89 -4.68
CA LYS A 51 17.83 -1.87 -3.88
C LYS A 51 17.90 -0.58 -3.07
N ALA A 52 18.61 -0.59 -1.95
CA ALA A 52 18.79 0.59 -1.11
C ALA A 52 19.40 1.78 -1.89
N GLU A 53 20.30 1.50 -2.83
CA GLU A 53 20.92 2.50 -3.71
C GLU A 53 19.96 3.21 -4.68
N HIS A 54 18.76 2.65 -4.91
CA HIS A 54 17.74 3.30 -5.73
C HIS A 54 17.01 4.43 -4.97
N VAL A 55 17.20 4.53 -3.65
CA VAL A 55 16.66 5.62 -2.84
C VAL A 55 17.67 6.76 -2.81
N LEU A 56 17.51 7.71 -3.73
CA LEU A 56 18.50 8.78 -3.95
C LEU A 56 18.46 9.87 -2.88
N ALA A 57 17.27 10.26 -2.40
CA ALA A 57 17.09 11.37 -1.46
C ALA A 57 15.77 11.27 -0.67
N ALA A 58 15.69 10.37 0.31
CA ALA A 58 14.48 10.22 1.12
C ALA A 58 14.23 11.38 2.09
N GLY A 59 15.29 12.08 2.54
CA GLY A 59 15.16 13.11 3.58
C GLY A 59 14.50 12.52 4.84
N PRO A 60 13.49 13.20 5.43
CA PRO A 60 12.75 12.69 6.59
C PRO A 60 11.62 11.70 6.23
N ILE A 61 11.38 11.42 4.95
CA ILE A 61 10.28 10.56 4.51
C ILE A 61 10.67 9.10 4.78
N PRO A 62 9.80 8.31 5.45
CA PRO A 62 10.10 6.91 5.74
C PRO A 62 10.24 6.08 4.45
N VAL A 63 11.18 5.14 4.47
CA VAL A 63 11.34 4.12 3.43
C VAL A 63 10.91 2.78 3.99
N ILE A 64 9.88 2.18 3.42
CA ILE A 64 9.30 0.91 3.87
C ILE A 64 9.62 -0.18 2.84
N GLN A 65 10.20 -1.29 3.31
CA GLN A 65 10.35 -2.51 2.50
C GLN A 65 9.01 -3.24 2.44
N THR A 66 8.66 -3.73 1.25
CA THR A 66 7.33 -4.29 0.98
C THR A 66 7.45 -5.52 0.10
N ASP A 67 6.41 -6.34 0.10
CA ASP A 67 6.32 -7.56 -0.70
C ASP A 67 5.83 -7.32 -2.14
N ARG A 68 5.48 -6.08 -2.53
CA ARG A 68 5.06 -5.77 -3.90
C ARG A 68 6.19 -5.95 -4.90
N GLY A 69 5.84 -6.26 -6.14
CA GLY A 69 6.76 -6.21 -7.26
C GLY A 69 7.28 -4.79 -7.56
N GLY A 70 8.32 -4.71 -8.38
CA GLY A 70 8.91 -3.44 -8.84
C GLY A 70 9.99 -2.88 -7.91
N GLN A 71 10.50 -1.69 -8.25
CA GLN A 71 11.59 -1.03 -7.55
C GLN A 71 11.06 -0.08 -6.45
N VAL A 72 11.62 1.13 -6.34
CA VAL A 72 11.20 2.18 -5.40
C VAL A 72 10.09 3.03 -6.03
N THR A 73 9.10 3.43 -5.23
CA THR A 73 8.14 4.48 -5.60
C THR A 73 7.79 5.36 -4.40
N TYR A 74 7.21 6.52 -4.67
CA TYR A 74 6.71 7.46 -3.68
C TYR A 74 5.19 7.45 -3.62
N HIS A 75 4.64 7.59 -2.41
CA HIS A 75 3.24 7.88 -2.15
C HIS A 75 3.07 9.07 -1.22
N GLY A 76 1.98 9.80 -1.38
CA GLY A 76 1.68 10.93 -0.50
C GLY A 76 0.34 11.61 -0.79
N PRO A 77 0.07 12.73 -0.08
CA PRO A 77 -1.10 13.57 -0.27
C PRO A 77 -1.40 13.91 -1.74
N GLY A 78 -2.65 13.74 -2.16
CA GLY A 78 -3.12 14.03 -3.52
C GLY A 78 -2.91 12.88 -4.53
N GLN A 79 -2.30 11.77 -4.12
CA GLN A 79 -2.21 10.56 -4.93
C GLN A 79 -3.26 9.54 -4.49
N LEU A 80 -4.28 9.33 -5.33
CA LEU A 80 -5.27 8.28 -5.09
C LEU A 80 -4.66 6.90 -5.33
N MET A 81 -4.71 6.06 -4.31
CA MET A 81 -4.33 4.65 -4.35
C MET A 81 -5.59 3.78 -4.38
N ILE A 82 -5.50 2.67 -5.13
CA ILE A 82 -6.54 1.63 -5.15
C ILE A 82 -5.84 0.30 -4.90
N TYR A 83 -6.23 -0.37 -3.81
CA TYR A 83 -5.85 -1.76 -3.55
C TYR A 83 -7.04 -2.69 -3.82
N THR A 84 -6.76 -3.84 -4.42
CA THR A 84 -7.75 -4.79 -4.95
C THR A 84 -7.55 -6.17 -4.36
#